data_AF-A0A4R4S659-F1
#
_entry.id   AF-A0A4R4S659-F1
#
_cell.length_a   1.000
_cell.length_b   1.000
_cell.length_c   1.000
_cell.angle_alpha   90.00
_cell.angle_beta   90.00
_cell.angle_gamma   90.00
#
_symmetry.space_group_name_H-M   'P 1'
#
loop_
_entity.id
_entity.type
_entity.pdbx_description
1 polymer ?
#
loop_
_entity_poly.entity_id
_entity_poly.type
_entity_poly.pdbx_seq_one_letter_code
_entity_poly.pdbx_strand_id
1 'polypeptide(L)' 'MSRHVHRAYFKEPQGRRPAMSESVHQDLPVPHHDTHIALRMSAEQILVIRKAAELAGWTVTDYVLATVLDRAERDLHV' A
#
# COMPACT_ATOMS: atom_id res chain seq x y z
N MET A 1 38.21 -40.57 -6.69
CA MET A 1 37.64 -39.96 -5.45
C MET A 1 38.52 -38.80 -5.02
N SER A 2 37.91 -37.80 -4.40
CA SER A 2 38.51 -36.65 -3.67
C SER A 2 39.06 -35.46 -4.45
N ARG A 3 38.10 -34.57 -4.70
CA ARG A 3 38.16 -33.14 -4.99
C ARG A 3 39.19 -32.42 -4.11
N HIS A 4 40.08 -31.64 -4.70
CA HIS A 4 40.80 -30.57 -4.00
C HIS A 4 40.04 -29.26 -4.27
N VAL A 5 39.36 -28.79 -3.24
CA VAL A 5 38.53 -27.59 -3.28
C VAL A 5 39.45 -26.39 -3.20
N HIS A 6 39.56 -25.65 -4.30
CA HIS A 6 40.25 -24.36 -4.33
C HIS A 6 39.48 -23.37 -3.46
N ARG A 7 40.05 -23.03 -2.31
CA ARG A 7 39.56 -22.01 -1.38
C ARG A 7 39.85 -20.63 -1.96
N ALA A 8 38.99 -20.15 -2.86
CA ALA A 8 38.98 -18.77 -3.30
C ALA A 8 38.17 -17.95 -2.29
N TYR A 9 38.85 -17.02 -1.60
CA TYR A 9 38.22 -16.03 -0.75
C TYR A 9 37.53 -14.99 -1.63
N PHE A 10 36.27 -15.22 -1.99
CA PHE A 10 35.40 -14.16 -2.50
C PHE A 10 35.01 -13.28 -1.30
N LYS A 11 35.62 -12.11 -1.21
CA LYS A 11 35.33 -11.10 -0.20
C LYS A 11 34.01 -10.44 -0.60
N GLU A 12 32.90 -10.90 -0.04
CA GLU A 12 31.61 -10.25 -0.20
C GLU A 12 31.71 -8.79 0.30
N PRO A 13 31.36 -7.78 -0.53
CA PRO A 13 31.23 -6.43 -0.02
C PRO A 13 30.06 -6.39 0.95
N GLN A 14 30.40 -6.15 2.23
CA GLN A 14 29.45 -6.02 3.32
C GLN A 14 28.30 -5.08 2.93
N GLY A 15 27.11 -5.65 2.95
CA GLY A 15 25.86 -4.99 3.34
C GLY A 15 25.70 -3.54 2.89
N ARG A 16 25.41 -3.33 1.60
CA ARG A 16 24.33 -2.36 1.33
C ARG A 16 23.07 -3.00 1.90
N ARG A 17 22.72 -2.62 3.14
CA ARG A 17 21.33 -2.72 3.58
C ARG A 17 20.51 -2.16 2.42
N PRO A 18 19.52 -2.89 1.85
CA PRO A 18 18.54 -2.20 1.03
C PRO A 18 18.07 -1.02 1.90
N ALA A 19 18.10 0.19 1.35
CA ALA A 19 17.43 1.32 1.99
C ALA A 19 16.06 0.78 2.38
N MET A 20 15.84 0.71 3.69
CA MET A 20 14.63 0.15 4.25
C MET A 20 13.54 1.04 3.69
N SER A 21 12.83 0.56 2.67
CA SER A 21 11.47 1.01 2.44
C SER A 21 10.79 0.63 3.75
N GLU A 22 10.80 1.55 4.72
CA GLU A 22 9.93 1.48 5.88
C GLU A 22 8.53 1.37 5.29
N SER A 23 8.13 0.13 5.17
CA SER A 23 6.84 -0.23 4.64
C SER A 23 5.88 0.25 5.69
N VAL A 24 5.00 1.18 5.33
CA VAL A 24 3.89 1.68 6.16
C VAL A 24 3.12 0.53 6.81
N HIS A 25 3.24 -0.69 6.26
CA HIS A 25 2.71 -1.92 6.79
C HIS A 25 3.29 -2.39 8.14
N GLN A 26 4.49 -1.93 8.56
CA GLN A 26 5.09 -2.36 9.83
C GLN A 26 4.48 -1.70 11.07
N ASP A 27 3.80 -0.56 10.92
CA ASP A 27 3.12 0.14 12.02
C ASP A 27 1.64 -0.21 12.15
N LEU A 28 1.14 -1.13 11.33
CA LEU A 28 -0.28 -1.48 11.36
C LEU A 28 -0.57 -2.41 12.55
N PRO A 29 -1.46 -2.01 13.49
CA PRO A 29 -1.94 -2.93 14.52
C PRO A 29 -2.58 -4.17 13.86
N VAL A 30 -2.43 -5.32 14.51
CA VAL A 30 -2.97 -6.62 14.07
C VAL A 30 -4.39 -6.45 13.52
N PRO A 31 -4.71 -6.95 12.31
CA PRO A 31 -5.99 -6.65 11.66
C PRO A 31 -7.14 -7.12 12.55
N HIS A 32 -7.83 -6.17 13.18
CA HIS A 32 -9.23 -6.41 13.51
C HIS A 32 -9.93 -6.40 12.16
N HIS A 33 -10.32 -7.60 11.71
CA HIS A 33 -10.66 -7.92 10.32
C HIS A 33 -11.81 -7.11 9.70
N ASP A 34 -12.45 -6.21 10.44
CA ASP A 34 -13.58 -5.40 9.98
C ASP A 34 -13.50 -3.96 10.53
N THR A 35 -12.39 -3.26 10.29
CA THR A 35 -12.31 -1.83 10.59
C THR A 35 -13.09 -1.05 9.55
N HIS A 36 -14.25 -0.51 9.94
CA HIS A 36 -15.11 0.28 9.05
C HIS A 36 -14.98 1.78 9.31
N ILE A 37 -14.99 2.57 8.23
CA ILE A 37 -15.08 4.03 8.29
C ILE A 37 -16.52 4.42 7.99
N ALA A 38 -17.22 4.99 8.98
CA ALA A 38 -18.56 5.54 8.78
C ALA A 38 -18.48 7.02 8.42
N LEU A 39 -19.06 7.40 7.28
CA LEU A 39 -19.08 8.78 6.79
C LEU A 39 -20.51 9.33 6.87
N ARG A 40 -20.67 10.51 7.48
CA ARG A 40 -21.91 11.28 7.38
C ARG A 40 -21.79 12.21 6.17
N MET A 41 -22.65 11.98 5.17
CA MET A 41 -22.65 12.74 3.93
C MET A 41 -24.02 13.36 3.69
N SER A 42 -24.04 14.53 3.06
CA SER A 42 -25.29 15.12 2.56
C SER A 42 -25.81 14.32 1.37
N ALA A 43 -27.10 14.50 1.05
CA ALA A 43 -27.72 13.86 -0.11
C ALA A 43 -27.03 14.26 -1.43
N GLU A 44 -26.57 15.51 -1.52
CA GLU A 44 -25.85 16.03 -2.69
C GLU A 44 -24.48 15.34 -2.86
N GLN A 45 -23.72 15.21 -1.77
CA GLN A 45 -22.43 14.51 -1.79
C GLN A 45 -22.59 13.05 -2.24
N ILE A 46 -23.61 12.37 -1.73
CA ILE A 46 -23.94 10.99 -2.12
C ILE A 46 -24.26 10.92 -3.62
N LEU A 47 -25.04 11.87 -4.15
CA LEU A 47 -25.40 11.90 -5.56
C LEU A 47 -24.18 12.06 -6.46
N VAL A 48 -23.30 13.02 -6.13
CA VAL A 48 -22.08 13.28 -6.91
C VAL A 48 -21.16 12.05 -6.91
N ILE A 49 -20.92 11.44 -5.75
CA ILE A 49 -20.08 10.24 -5.64
C ILE A 49 -20.68 9.08 -6.44
N ARG A 50 -22.00 8.85 -6.34
CA ARG A 50 -22.67 7.80 -7.11
C ARG A 50 -22.52 7.98 -8.61
N LYS A 51 -22.69 9.22 -9.09
CA LYS A 51 -22.54 9.53 -10.51
C LYS A 51 -21.10 9.35 -10.98
N ALA A 52 -20.12 9.74 -10.17
CA ALA A 52 -18.72 9.53 -10.50
C ALA A 52 -18.35 8.04 -10.55
N ALA A 53 -18.81 7.25 -9.57
CA ALA A 53 -18.61 5.79 -9.55
C ALA A 53 -19.28 5.11 -10.75
N GLU A 54 -20.50 5.51 -11.11
CA GLU A 54 -21.21 5.02 -12.30
C GLU A 54 -20.42 5.28 -13.58
N LEU A 55 -19.89 6.50 -13.75
CA LEU A 55 -19.08 6.87 -14.91
C LEU A 55 -17.76 6.09 -14.98
N ALA A 56 -17.17 5.76 -13.83
CA ALA A 56 -15.98 4.92 -13.75
C ALA A 56 -16.28 3.41 -13.91
N GLY A 57 -17.55 3.01 -13.88
CA GLY A 57 -17.96 1.59 -13.89
C GLY A 57 -17.64 0.85 -12.58
N TRP A 58 -17.55 1.58 -11.46
CA TRP A 58 -17.16 1.05 -10.16
C TRP A 58 -18.29 1.09 -9.15
N THR A 59 -18.19 0.28 -8.09
CA THR A 59 -19.06 0.47 -6.93
C THR A 59 -18.70 1.77 -6.21
N VAL A 60 -19.67 2.35 -5.48
CA VAL A 60 -19.43 3.56 -4.69
C VAL A 60 -18.30 3.36 -3.68
N THR A 61 -18.26 2.19 -3.03
CA THR A 61 -17.25 1.88 -2.02
C THR A 61 -15.86 1.79 -2.64
N ASP A 62 -15.72 1.06 -3.76
CA ASP A 62 -14.43 0.92 -4.46
C ASP A 62 -13.94 2.27 -4.97
N TYR A 63 -14.83 3.08 -5.53
CA TYR A 63 -14.53 4.42 -5.99
C TYR A 63 -14.02 5.33 -4.87
N VAL A 64 -14.73 5.37 -3.72
CA VAL A 64 -14.32 6.18 -2.57
C VAL A 64 -12.98 5.69 -2.01
N LEU A 65 -12.82 4.38 -1.83
CA LEU A 65 -11.61 3.80 -1.26
C LEU A 65 -10.39 4.09 -2.14
N ALA A 66 -10.48 3.80 -3.45
CA ALA A 66 -9.39 4.06 -4.39
C ALA A 66 -9.02 5.55 -4.43
N THR A 67 -10.03 6.44 -4.51
CA THR A 67 -9.80 7.90 -4.54
C THR A 67 -9.08 8.40 -3.29
N VAL A 68 -9.44 7.88 -2.11
CA VAL A 68 -8.81 8.27 -0.84
C VAL A 68 -7.39 7.73 -0.74
N LEU A 69 -7.14 6.49 -1.17
CA LEU A 69 -5.79 5.90 -1.18
C LEU A 69 -4.86 6.67 -2.13
N ASP A 70 -5.31 6.97 -3.36
CA ASP A 70 -4.54 7.76 -4.32
C ASP A 70 -4.19 9.16 -3.79
N ARG A 71 -5.08 9.75 -3.00
CA ARG A 71 -4.81 11.05 -2.36
C ARG A 71 -3.82 10.91 -1.20
N ALA A 72 -4.01 9.92 -0.33
CA ALA A 72 -3.12 9.66 0.80
C ALA A 72 -1.69 9.36 0.33
N GLU A 73 -1.51 8.55 -0.71
CA GLU A 73 -0.19 8.24 -1.27
C GLU A 73 0.52 9.50 -1.76
N ARG A 74 -0.18 10.37 -2.50
CA ARG A 74 0.38 11.67 -2.95
C ARG A 74 0.74 12.60 -1.80
N ASP A 75 -0.08 12.63 -0.74
CA ASP A 75 0.15 13.50 0.41
C ASP A 75 1.28 12.97 1.33
N LEU A 76 1.56 11.66 1.32
CA LEU A 76 2.64 11.04 2.10
C LEU A 76 4.02 11.12 1.43
N HIS A 77 4.07 11.19 0.09
CA HIS A 77 5.32 11.21 -0.69
C HIS A 77 5.72 12.61 -1.19
N VAL A 78 5.41 13.65 -0.42
CA VAL A 78 5.77 15.06 -0.67
C VAL A 78 7.26 15.32 -0.42
#